data_AF-A0A517QQE5-F1
#
_entry.id   AF-A0A517QQE5-F1
#
_cell.length_a   1.000
_cell.length_b   1.000
_cell.length_c   1.000
_cell.angle_alpha   90.00
_cell.angle_beta   90.00
_cell.angle_gamma   90.00
#
_symmetry.space_group_name_H-M   'P 1'
#
loop_
_entity.id
_entity.type
_entity.pdbx_description
1 polymer ?
#
loop_
_entity_poly.entity_id
_entity_poly.type
_entity_poly.pdbx_seq_one_letter_code
_entity_poly.pdbx_strand_id
1 'polypeptide(L)'
;MSWFSRKVNLTLVDDATGAVFASSMMPPSDLPDSFQVDTTLHLGGDDWSVILAEPETKAEFTKSGKLTLRLRKVEMMAPEAISFSQLDISERFDDNENLGADEWITTRALNATIDNPEASGLPPLDADPEEVYRVASTLSELRESIPIEGDGVYCPICHVANIDIGKLRSPCPKCGRGLLKFGWT
;
A
#
# COMPACT_ATOMS: atom_id res chain seq x y z
N MET A 1 30.97 52.23 -17.71
CA MET A 1 29.66 52.88 -17.54
C MET A 1 28.86 52.06 -16.55
N SER A 2 28.60 52.58 -15.35
CA SER A 2 27.83 51.89 -14.31
C SER A 2 26.34 52.07 -14.61
N TRP A 3 25.76 51.10 -15.33
CA TRP A 3 24.34 51.08 -15.68
C TRP A 3 23.58 50.42 -14.51
N PHE A 4 22.63 51.15 -13.92
CA PHE A 4 21.79 50.71 -12.80
C PHE A 4 21.41 49.23 -12.88
N SER A 5 21.99 48.40 -12.01
CA SER A 5 21.53 47.02 -11.83
C SER A 5 20.16 47.09 -11.16
N ARG A 6 19.09 46.97 -11.95
CA ARG A 6 17.74 46.80 -11.42
C ARG A 6 17.73 45.47 -10.66
N LYS A 7 17.68 45.56 -9.34
CA LYS A 7 17.55 44.39 -8.48
C LYS A 7 16.15 43.78 -8.65
N VAL A 8 16.08 42.47 -8.67
CA VAL A 8 14.86 41.68 -8.65
C VAL A 8 14.52 41.39 -7.19
N ASN A 9 13.28 41.63 -6.80
CA ASN A 9 12.77 41.24 -5.50
C ASN A 9 12.35 39.77 -5.55
N LEU A 10 13.17 38.89 -4.96
CA LEU A 10 12.93 37.47 -4.82
C LEU A 10 12.13 37.20 -3.54
N THR A 11 10.98 36.55 -3.68
CA THR A 11 10.13 36.09 -2.58
C THR A 11 10.12 34.57 -2.56
N LEU A 12 10.43 33.97 -1.41
CA LEU A 12 10.43 32.52 -1.23
C LEU A 12 9.23 32.11 -0.38
N VAL A 13 8.41 31.23 -0.93
CA VAL A 13 7.16 30.75 -0.34
C VAL A 13 7.28 29.25 -0.12
N ASP A 14 6.95 28.78 1.08
CA ASP A 14 6.83 27.36 1.35
C ASP A 14 5.57 26.83 0.68
N ASP A 15 5.73 25.84 -0.19
CA ASP A 15 4.64 25.32 -1.01
C ASP A 15 3.58 24.56 -0.21
N ALA A 16 3.97 23.93 0.92
CA ALA A 16 3.06 23.16 1.77
C ALA A 16 2.17 24.06 2.64
N THR A 17 2.72 25.19 3.11
CA THR A 17 2.02 26.09 4.04
C THR A 17 1.51 27.38 3.37
N GLY A 18 2.06 27.75 2.21
CA GLY A 18 1.83 29.04 1.56
C GLY A 18 2.50 30.21 2.26
N ALA A 19 3.31 29.97 3.30
CA ALA A 19 3.94 31.04 4.07
C ALA A 19 5.18 31.59 3.35
N VAL A 20 5.30 32.92 3.30
CA VAL A 20 6.55 33.57 2.90
C VAL A 20 7.54 33.40 4.04
N PHE A 21 8.66 32.72 3.79
CA PHE A 21 9.68 32.49 4.81
C PHE A 21 10.96 33.30 4.56
N ALA A 22 11.17 33.82 3.35
CA ALA A 22 12.30 34.70 3.06
C ALA A 22 12.01 35.65 1.88
N SER A 23 12.70 36.78 1.85
CA SER A 23 12.73 37.68 0.69
C SER A 23 14.10 38.35 0.58
N SER A 24 14.57 38.55 -0.65
CA SER A 24 15.90 39.12 -0.93
C SER A 24 15.89 39.96 -2.20
N MET A 25 16.78 40.96 -2.25
CA MET A 25 17.01 41.75 -3.48
C MET A 25 18.31 41.32 -4.14
N MET A 26 18.20 40.71 -5.32
CA MET A 26 19.33 40.14 -6.05
C MET A 26 19.48 40.78 -7.42
N PRO A 27 20.71 40.96 -7.94
CA PRO A 27 20.87 41.35 -9.34
C PRO A 27 20.48 40.18 -10.25
N PRO A 28 19.94 40.43 -11.45
CA PRO A 28 19.58 39.36 -12.39
C PRO A 28 20.76 38.44 -12.77
N SER A 29 22.00 38.92 -12.68
CA SER A 29 23.21 38.12 -12.94
C SER A 29 23.33 36.91 -12.02
N ASP A 30 22.76 36.98 -10.83
CA ASP A 30 22.88 35.95 -9.79
C ASP A 30 21.71 34.94 -9.85
N LEU A 31 20.81 35.11 -10.82
CA LEU A 31 19.65 34.25 -11.05
C LEU A 31 19.84 33.44 -12.34
N PRO A 32 19.37 32.18 -12.36
CA PRO A 32 19.40 31.35 -13.56
C PRO A 32 18.51 31.93 -14.66
N ASP A 33 18.73 31.49 -15.89
CA ASP A 33 17.99 32.01 -17.04
C ASP A 33 16.52 31.55 -17.07
N SER A 34 16.22 30.41 -16.45
CA SER A 34 14.87 29.85 -16.29
C SER A 34 14.81 28.95 -15.05
N PHE A 35 13.61 28.82 -14.48
CA PHE A 35 13.27 27.87 -13.42
C PHE A 35 12.37 26.72 -13.91
N GLN A 36 12.28 26.47 -15.22
CA GLN A 36 11.48 25.39 -15.82
C GLN A 36 12.08 23.98 -15.63
N VAL A 37 13.36 23.89 -15.28
CA VAL A 37 14.04 22.62 -15.00
C VAL A 37 13.90 22.33 -13.51
N ASP A 38 13.81 21.06 -13.12
CA ASP A 38 13.89 20.60 -11.72
C ASP A 38 15.12 21.21 -11.03
N THR A 39 14.92 22.36 -10.40
CA THR A 39 15.97 23.19 -9.83
C THR A 39 15.94 23.01 -8.34
N THR A 40 17.06 22.59 -7.77
CA THR A 40 17.25 22.52 -6.33
C THR A 40 18.02 23.75 -5.87
N LEU A 41 17.54 24.39 -4.81
CA LEU A 41 18.18 25.53 -4.15
C LEU A 41 18.71 25.09 -2.79
N HIS A 42 19.96 25.46 -2.52
CA HIS A 42 20.60 25.25 -1.23
C HIS A 42 20.41 26.51 -0.37
N LEU A 43 19.55 26.45 0.65
CA LEU A 43 19.18 27.59 1.49
C LEU A 43 19.30 27.22 2.97
N GLY A 44 20.13 27.94 3.71
CA GLY A 44 20.25 27.76 5.17
C GLY A 44 20.77 26.38 5.61
N GLY A 45 21.46 25.65 4.71
CA GLY A 45 21.94 24.29 4.95
C GLY A 45 20.93 23.19 4.59
N ASP A 46 19.73 23.57 4.15
CA ASP A 46 18.71 22.66 3.64
C ASP A 46 18.60 22.73 2.12
N ASP A 47 18.16 21.64 1.52
CA ASP A 47 17.85 21.54 0.10
C ASP A 47 16.36 21.78 -0.15
N TRP A 48 16.05 22.61 -1.14
CA TRP A 48 14.70 23.00 -1.49
C TRP A 48 14.46 22.80 -2.98
N SER A 49 13.42 22.07 -3.35
CA SER A 49 13.01 21.92 -4.74
C SER A 49 12.09 23.08 -5.15
N VAL A 50 12.34 23.67 -6.32
CA VAL A 50 11.46 24.69 -6.91
C VAL A 50 10.24 24.01 -7.52
N ILE A 51 9.07 24.23 -6.91
CA ILE A 51 7.78 23.70 -7.39
C ILE A 51 7.16 24.62 -8.44
N LEU A 52 7.30 25.93 -8.25
CA LEU A 52 6.77 26.94 -9.17
C LEU A 52 7.61 28.21 -9.12
N ALA A 53 7.75 28.88 -10.26
CA ALA A 53 8.39 30.18 -10.37
C ALA A 53 7.48 31.16 -11.13
N GLU A 54 7.22 32.32 -10.53
CA GLU A 54 6.39 33.36 -11.12
C GLU A 54 7.10 34.72 -11.09
N PRO A 55 7.49 35.29 -12.25
CA PRO A 55 7.55 34.68 -13.59
C PRO A 55 8.62 33.58 -13.74
N GLU A 56 8.46 32.69 -14.72
CA GLU A 56 9.35 31.52 -14.92
C GLU A 56 10.71 31.88 -15.53
N THR A 57 10.78 32.94 -16.34
CA THR A 57 11.97 33.27 -17.13
C THR A 57 12.64 34.57 -16.70
N LYS A 58 13.96 34.62 -16.87
CA LYS A 58 14.78 35.78 -16.50
C LYS A 58 14.43 37.07 -17.20
N ALA A 59 14.03 36.98 -18.47
CA ALA A 59 13.55 38.14 -19.20
C ALA A 59 12.33 38.77 -18.52
N GLU A 60 11.40 37.94 -18.03
CA GLU A 60 10.16 38.39 -17.42
C GLU A 60 10.37 38.95 -16.01
N PHE A 61 11.09 38.24 -15.15
CA PHE A 61 11.32 38.73 -13.79
C PHE A 61 12.29 39.91 -13.70
N THR A 62 13.19 40.06 -14.69
CA THR A 62 14.02 41.27 -14.82
C THR A 62 13.19 42.47 -15.29
N LYS A 63 12.19 42.23 -16.15
CA LYS A 63 11.27 43.27 -16.62
C LYS A 63 10.27 43.69 -15.53
N SER A 64 9.71 42.73 -14.79
CA SER A 64 8.75 42.99 -13.71
C SER A 64 9.42 43.50 -12.43
N GLY A 65 10.70 43.16 -12.23
CA GLY A 65 11.43 43.43 -10.99
C GLY A 65 11.03 42.54 -9.82
N LYS A 66 10.23 41.49 -10.06
CA LYS A 66 9.70 40.59 -9.03
C LYS A 66 9.79 39.14 -9.49
N LEU A 67 10.18 38.26 -8.57
CA LEU A 67 10.21 36.82 -8.74
C LEU A 67 9.68 36.17 -7.46
N THR A 68 8.66 35.33 -7.57
CA THR A 68 8.16 34.50 -6.48
C THR A 68 8.49 33.05 -6.79
N LEU A 69 9.18 32.38 -5.87
CA LEU A 69 9.45 30.95 -5.95
C LEU A 69 8.64 30.22 -4.88
N ARG A 70 7.87 29.22 -5.29
CA ARG A 70 7.26 28.24 -4.37
C ARG A 70 8.22 27.07 -4.25
N LEU A 71 8.62 26.79 -3.03
CA LEU A 71 9.66 25.81 -2.71
C LEU A 71 9.11 24.73 -1.79
N ARG A 72 9.56 23.50 -1.97
CA ARG A 72 9.32 22.40 -1.03
C ARG A 72 10.65 21.86 -0.52
N LYS A 73 10.76 21.70 0.80
CA LYS A 73 11.95 21.14 1.42
C LYS A 73 12.15 19.70 0.92
N VAL A 74 13.37 19.37 0.53
CA VAL A 74 13.76 18.01 0.15
C VAL A 74 13.99 17.22 1.43
N GLU A 75 13.16 16.21 1.66
CA GLU A 75 13.30 15.30 2.79
C GLU A 75 13.96 14.00 2.31
N MET A 76 15.05 13.63 2.99
CA MET A 76 15.72 12.34 2.76
C MET A 76 15.15 11.30 3.72
N MET A 77 14.81 10.13 3.19
CA MET A 77 14.38 8.99 4.00
C MET A 77 15.22 7.75 3.67
N ALA A 78 15.42 6.89 4.67
CA ALA A 78 16.07 5.61 4.47
C ALA A 78 15.19 4.73 3.55
N PRO A 79 15.74 4.07 2.52
CA PRO A 79 14.97 3.21 1.63
C PRO A 79 14.17 2.13 2.39
N GLU A 80 14.70 1.63 3.51
CA GLU A 80 14.06 0.62 4.35
C GLU A 80 12.81 1.14 5.06
N ALA A 81 12.65 2.45 5.18
CA ALA A 81 11.44 3.08 5.71
C ALA A 81 10.33 3.25 4.64
N ILE A 82 10.66 3.03 3.36
CA ILE A 82 9.71 3.11 2.26
C ILE A 82 8.99 1.77 2.13
N SER A 83 7.78 1.68 2.70
CA SER A 83 6.88 0.56 2.41
C SER A 83 6.15 0.83 1.09
N PHE A 84 6.30 -0.08 0.13
CA PHE A 84 5.53 -0.07 -1.10
C PHE A 84 4.69 -1.35 -1.19
N SER A 85 3.44 -1.22 -1.61
CA SER A 85 2.66 -2.34 -2.10
C SER A 85 3.02 -2.57 -3.57
N GLN A 86 3.52 -3.75 -3.91
CA GLN A 86 3.63 -4.14 -5.30
C GLN A 86 2.20 -4.25 -5.85
N LEU A 87 1.83 -3.36 -6.78
CA LEU A 87 0.65 -3.57 -7.62
C LEU A 87 0.99 -4.69 -8.59
N ASP A 88 0.52 -5.89 -8.32
CA ASP A 88 0.62 -6.97 -9.28
C ASP A 88 -0.40 -6.72 -10.41
N ILE A 89 0.10 -6.49 -11.62
CA ILE A 89 -0.73 -6.27 -12.81
C ILE A 89 -1.24 -7.58 -13.43
N SER A 90 -0.83 -8.74 -12.89
CA SER A 90 -1.29 -10.05 -13.35
C SER A 90 -2.63 -10.47 -12.75
N GLU A 91 -3.11 -9.77 -11.72
CA GLU A 91 -4.40 -10.00 -11.06
C GLU A 91 -5.46 -9.08 -11.71
N ARG A 92 -6.58 -9.64 -12.17
CA ARG A 92 -7.78 -8.87 -12.54
C ARG A 92 -8.60 -8.60 -11.28
N PHE A 93 -9.40 -7.53 -11.31
CA PHE A 93 -10.42 -7.33 -10.29
C PHE A 93 -11.34 -8.56 -10.24
N ASP A 94 -11.61 -9.05 -9.03
CA ASP A 94 -12.41 -10.25 -8.72
C ASP A 94 -11.80 -11.60 -9.14
N ASP A 95 -10.50 -11.68 -9.47
CA ASP A 95 -9.82 -12.98 -9.69
C ASP A 95 -9.82 -13.83 -8.41
N ASN A 96 -9.83 -13.20 -7.23
CA ASN A 96 -10.02 -13.86 -5.94
C ASN A 96 -11.40 -14.53 -5.77
N GLU A 97 -12.36 -14.23 -6.66
CA GLU A 97 -13.72 -14.79 -6.63
C GLU A 97 -13.93 -15.91 -7.67
N ASN A 98 -12.96 -16.17 -8.56
CA ASN A 98 -13.11 -17.05 -9.72
C ASN A 98 -12.21 -18.30 -9.66
N LEU A 99 -12.12 -18.95 -8.50
CA LEU A 99 -11.39 -20.21 -8.38
C LEU A 99 -12.05 -21.28 -9.24
N GLY A 100 -11.25 -21.98 -10.05
CA GLY A 100 -11.72 -23.15 -10.76
C GLY A 100 -12.05 -24.30 -9.80
N ALA A 101 -12.95 -25.20 -10.21
CA ALA A 101 -13.27 -26.40 -9.44
C ALA A 101 -12.03 -27.25 -9.11
N ASP A 102 -10.97 -27.19 -9.90
CA ASP A 102 -9.73 -27.94 -9.70
C ASP A 102 -8.62 -27.17 -8.95
N GLU A 103 -8.87 -25.91 -8.62
CA GLU A 103 -7.90 -25.06 -7.94
C GLU A 103 -8.01 -25.20 -6.41
N TRP A 104 -6.85 -25.22 -5.74
CA TRP A 104 -6.76 -25.42 -4.30
C TRP A 104 -6.08 -24.24 -3.65
N ILE A 105 -6.71 -23.67 -2.63
CA ILE A 105 -6.11 -22.60 -1.84
C ILE A 105 -5.46 -23.18 -0.59
N THR A 106 -4.26 -22.68 -0.27
CA THR A 106 -3.67 -22.89 1.05
C THR A 106 -4.14 -21.80 2.01
N THR A 107 -4.71 -22.23 3.12
CA THR A 107 -5.28 -21.38 4.17
C THR A 107 -4.40 -21.43 5.42
N ARG A 108 -4.75 -20.64 6.45
CA ARG A 108 -4.11 -20.68 7.76
C ARG A 108 -5.09 -21.21 8.79
N ALA A 109 -4.57 -21.88 9.82
CA ALA A 109 -5.39 -22.36 10.92
C ALA A 109 -6.04 -21.18 11.67
N LEU A 110 -7.36 -21.21 11.83
CA LEU A 110 -8.12 -20.13 12.47
C LEU A 110 -7.74 -19.95 13.96
N ASN A 111 -7.35 -21.02 14.64
CA ASN A 111 -6.88 -20.98 16.03
C ASN A 111 -5.52 -20.25 16.18
N ALA A 112 -4.79 -19.98 15.10
CA ALA A 112 -3.55 -19.21 15.14
C ALA A 112 -3.77 -17.69 15.13
N THR A 113 -5.01 -17.24 14.87
CA THR A 113 -5.34 -15.82 14.73
C THR A 113 -6.22 -15.29 15.86
N ILE A 114 -6.55 -16.12 16.86
CA ILE A 114 -7.48 -15.79 17.95
C ILE A 114 -6.75 -15.98 19.29
N ASP A 115 -6.86 -15.00 20.18
CA ASP A 115 -6.16 -15.00 21.48
C ASP A 115 -6.59 -16.16 22.41
N ASN A 116 -7.85 -16.61 22.32
CA ASN A 116 -8.39 -17.74 23.08
C ASN A 116 -9.25 -18.65 22.19
N PRO A 117 -8.64 -19.61 21.46
CA PRO A 117 -9.35 -20.47 20.52
C PRO A 117 -10.33 -21.41 21.21
N GLU A 118 -9.99 -21.90 22.41
CA GLU A 118 -10.77 -22.87 23.17
C GLU A 118 -12.13 -22.31 23.61
N ALA A 119 -12.16 -21.04 24.01
CA ALA A 119 -13.40 -20.32 24.32
C ALA A 119 -14.34 -20.20 23.11
N SER A 120 -13.79 -20.30 21.89
CA SER A 120 -14.55 -20.29 20.63
C SER A 120 -14.86 -21.70 20.12
N GLY A 121 -14.58 -22.74 20.91
CA GLY A 121 -14.78 -24.14 20.52
C GLY A 121 -13.76 -24.67 19.51
N LEU A 122 -12.64 -23.96 19.32
CA LEU A 122 -11.54 -24.40 18.45
C LEU A 122 -10.50 -25.18 19.26
N PRO A 123 -9.84 -26.19 18.67
CA PRO A 123 -8.77 -26.92 19.33
C PRO A 123 -7.55 -26.02 19.59
N PRO A 124 -6.74 -26.31 20.62
CA PRO A 124 -5.49 -25.59 20.87
C PRO A 124 -4.48 -25.77 19.72
N LEU A 125 -3.47 -24.90 19.66
CA LEU A 125 -2.50 -24.88 18.55
C LEU A 125 -1.63 -26.14 18.46
N ASP A 126 -1.41 -26.80 19.58
CA ASP A 126 -0.65 -28.04 19.72
C ASP A 126 -1.54 -29.28 19.76
N ALA A 127 -2.84 -29.14 19.46
CA ALA A 127 -3.75 -30.27 19.37
C ALA A 127 -3.30 -31.29 18.33
N ASP A 128 -3.51 -32.56 18.65
CA ASP A 128 -3.20 -33.66 17.76
C ASP A 128 -4.10 -33.63 16.50
N PRO A 129 -3.59 -34.02 15.31
CA PRO A 129 -4.38 -34.01 14.07
C PRO A 129 -5.71 -34.78 14.14
N GLU A 130 -5.81 -35.85 14.92
CA GLU A 130 -7.05 -36.60 15.10
C GLU A 130 -8.09 -35.77 15.84
N GLU A 131 -7.67 -35.03 16.87
CA GLU A 131 -8.54 -34.15 17.64
C GLU A 131 -9.02 -32.98 16.78
N VAL A 132 -8.10 -32.34 16.05
CA VAL A 132 -8.43 -31.25 15.12
C VAL A 132 -9.45 -31.71 14.09
N TYR A 133 -9.24 -32.88 13.48
CA TYR A 133 -10.15 -33.42 12.49
C TYR A 133 -11.52 -33.76 13.09
N ARG A 134 -11.55 -34.32 14.30
CA ARG A 134 -12.80 -34.66 15.00
C ARG A 134 -13.64 -33.41 15.26
N VAL A 135 -13.05 -32.36 15.84
CA VAL A 135 -13.75 -31.10 16.13
C VAL A 135 -14.25 -30.46 14.83
N ALA A 136 -13.41 -30.41 13.80
CA ALA A 136 -13.79 -29.87 12.50
C ALA A 136 -14.93 -30.68 11.85
N SER A 137 -14.95 -32.01 11.98
CA SER A 137 -16.03 -32.84 11.43
C SER A 137 -17.36 -32.53 12.11
N THR A 138 -17.37 -32.32 13.43
CA THR A 138 -18.58 -31.90 14.15
C THR A 138 -19.09 -30.55 13.66
N LEU A 139 -18.20 -29.59 13.42
CA LEU A 139 -18.58 -28.28 12.87
C LEU A 139 -19.07 -28.38 11.42
N SER A 140 -18.47 -29.25 10.61
CA SER A 140 -18.91 -29.57 9.25
C SER A 140 -20.33 -30.11 9.23
N GLU A 141 -20.63 -31.10 10.08
CA GLU A 141 -21.96 -31.71 10.19
C GLU A 141 -23.02 -30.67 10.57
N LEU A 142 -22.69 -29.78 11.50
CA LEU A 142 -23.57 -28.65 11.84
C LEU A 142 -23.79 -27.74 10.63
N ARG A 143 -22.73 -27.41 9.88
CA ARG A 143 -22.83 -26.55 8.68
C ARG A 143 -23.57 -27.23 7.52
N GLU A 144 -23.50 -28.55 7.41
CA GLU A 144 -24.26 -29.33 6.42
C GLU A 144 -25.77 -29.22 6.66
N SER A 145 -26.20 -28.95 7.90
CA SER A 145 -27.61 -28.72 8.22
C SER A 145 -28.16 -27.34 7.83
N ILE A 146 -27.29 -26.40 7.43
CA ILE A 146 -27.66 -25.03 7.08
C ILE A 146 -27.34 -24.78 5.60
N PRO A 147 -28.35 -24.45 4.75
CA PRO A 147 -28.10 -24.11 3.35
C PRO A 147 -27.53 -22.67 3.28
N ILE A 148 -26.24 -22.57 2.96
CA ILE A 148 -25.54 -21.31 2.72
C ILE A 148 -24.99 -21.39 1.29
N GLU A 149 -25.25 -20.37 0.48
CA GLU A 149 -24.68 -20.27 -0.86
C GLU A 149 -23.16 -19.99 -0.78
N GLY A 150 -22.39 -20.53 -1.72
CA GLY A 150 -20.93 -20.34 -1.75
C GLY A 150 -20.12 -21.23 -0.80
N ASP A 151 -20.71 -22.30 -0.26
CA ASP A 151 -19.97 -23.29 0.52
C ASP A 151 -19.01 -24.11 -0.35
N GLY A 152 -17.84 -24.40 0.21
CA GLY A 152 -16.84 -25.26 -0.39
C GLY A 152 -16.43 -26.39 0.56
N VAL A 153 -15.27 -26.96 0.29
CA VAL A 153 -14.67 -28.03 1.08
C VAL A 153 -13.30 -27.64 1.62
N TYR A 154 -12.94 -28.21 2.75
CA TYR A 154 -11.73 -27.89 3.49
C TYR A 154 -11.13 -29.10 4.18
N CYS A 155 -9.80 -29.15 4.23
CA CYS A 155 -9.05 -30.08 5.07
C CYS A 155 -8.44 -29.32 6.26
N PRO A 156 -8.87 -29.59 7.51
CA PRO A 156 -8.38 -28.90 8.69
C PRO A 156 -6.94 -29.26 9.09
N ILE A 157 -6.39 -30.33 8.52
CA ILE A 157 -5.03 -30.81 8.83
C ILE A 157 -4.02 -30.24 7.85
N CYS A 158 -4.36 -30.25 6.56
CA CYS A 158 -3.47 -29.74 5.52
C CYS A 158 -3.70 -28.26 5.21
N HIS A 159 -4.72 -27.66 5.83
CA HIS A 159 -5.17 -26.28 5.59
C HIS A 159 -5.35 -25.98 4.10
N VAL A 160 -5.98 -26.89 3.36
CA VAL A 160 -6.32 -26.68 1.94
C VAL A 160 -7.82 -26.63 1.74
N ALA A 161 -8.27 -25.73 0.89
CA ALA A 161 -9.68 -25.52 0.59
C ALA A 161 -9.94 -25.47 -0.92
N ASN A 162 -11.17 -25.80 -1.31
CA ASN A 162 -11.64 -25.80 -2.69
C ASN A 162 -13.12 -25.38 -2.71
N ILE A 163 -13.55 -24.67 -3.74
CA ILE A 163 -14.93 -24.14 -3.82
C ILE A 163 -15.97 -25.17 -4.26
N ASP A 164 -15.55 -26.32 -4.81
CA ASP A 164 -16.44 -27.36 -5.30
C ASP A 164 -16.98 -28.23 -4.16
N ILE A 165 -18.20 -27.92 -3.72
CA ILE A 165 -18.93 -28.71 -2.72
C ILE A 165 -19.15 -30.16 -3.14
N GLY A 166 -19.10 -30.48 -4.45
CA GLY A 166 -19.17 -31.84 -4.97
C GLY A 166 -18.03 -32.75 -4.46
N LYS A 167 -16.95 -32.16 -3.96
CA LYS A 167 -15.80 -32.86 -3.36
C LYS A 167 -16.01 -33.21 -1.88
N LEU A 168 -17.17 -32.93 -1.29
CA LEU A 168 -17.45 -33.22 0.12
C LEU A 168 -17.26 -34.72 0.41
N ARG A 169 -16.58 -35.05 1.50
CA ARG A 169 -16.15 -36.41 1.91
C ARG A 169 -15.20 -37.15 0.95
N SER A 170 -14.83 -36.57 -0.19
CA SER A 170 -13.75 -37.11 -1.02
C SER A 170 -12.40 -36.99 -0.30
N PRO A 171 -11.40 -37.83 -0.63
CA PRO A 171 -10.11 -37.79 0.04
C PRO A 171 -9.34 -36.51 -0.30
N CYS A 172 -8.78 -35.88 0.74
CA CYS A 172 -7.89 -34.74 0.61
C CYS A 172 -6.66 -35.14 -0.23
N PRO A 173 -6.24 -34.33 -1.23
CA PRO A 173 -5.11 -34.65 -2.08
C PRO A 173 -3.76 -34.71 -1.35
N LYS A 174 -3.67 -34.14 -0.14
CA LYS A 174 -2.43 -34.11 0.66
C LYS A 174 -2.34 -35.21 1.72
N CYS A 175 -3.43 -35.47 2.46
CA CYS A 175 -3.40 -36.44 3.57
C CYS A 175 -4.39 -37.61 3.42
N GLY A 176 -5.21 -37.63 2.38
CA GLY A 176 -6.20 -38.70 2.13
C GLY A 176 -7.43 -38.68 3.06
N ARG A 177 -7.48 -37.83 4.08
CA ARG A 177 -8.68 -37.71 4.96
C ARG A 177 -9.86 -37.12 4.20
N GLY A 178 -11.08 -37.47 4.60
CA GLY A 178 -12.29 -36.92 4.01
C GLY A 178 -12.36 -35.40 4.13
N LEU A 179 -12.76 -34.73 3.05
CA LEU A 179 -12.95 -33.28 3.07
C LEU A 179 -14.24 -32.91 3.79
N LEU A 180 -14.21 -31.77 4.46
CA LEU A 180 -15.28 -31.27 5.32
C LEU A 180 -15.89 -29.99 4.72
N LYS A 181 -17.18 -29.76 4.94
CA LYS A 181 -17.88 -28.58 4.46
C LYS A 181 -17.38 -27.34 5.20
N PHE A 182 -17.05 -26.28 4.45
CA PHE A 182 -16.55 -25.01 5.01
C PHE A 182 -17.08 -23.82 4.22
N GLY A 183 -17.21 -22.68 4.91
CA GLY A 183 -17.80 -21.46 4.36
C GLY A 183 -16.79 -20.37 4.06
N TRP A 184 -16.94 -19.71 2.93
CA TRP A 184 -16.24 -18.50 2.55
C TRP A 184 -17.19 -17.31 2.78
N THR A 185 -17.35 -16.87 4.02
CA THR A 185 -18.08 -15.63 4.33
C THR A 185 -17.12 -14.61 4.90
#